data_AF-A0A369QIW3-F1
#
_entry.id   AF-A0A369QIW3-F1
#
_cell.length_a   1.000
_cell.length_b   1.000
_cell.length_c   1.000
_cell.angle_alpha   90.00
_cell.angle_beta   90.00
_cell.angle_gamma   90.00
#
_symmetry.space_group_name_H-M   'P 1'
#
loop_
_entity.id
_entity.type
_entity.pdbx_description
1 polymer ?
#
loop_
_entity_poly.entity_id
_entity_poly.type
_entity_poly.pdbx_seq_one_letter_code
_entity_poly.pdbx_strand_id
1 'polypeptide(L)'
;MLLFLLIGVPCVTVISVLAIGLILKDPKQILVLMFPLLMACTLLLLIYHLKYKWDIVEIDKEQLRVKKLFGLGKEITIGYSDITAIPSYENVKIGNGEILIIEANGKRVTEISDFTYSNFKELVSSLKEKIKLKEYSRRPFIERMKLALK
;
A
#
# COMPACT_ATOMS: atom_id res chain seq x y z
N MET A 1 -12.49 -10.11 -1.69
CA MET A 1 -12.58 -10.31 -3.16
C MET A 1 -14.03 -10.42 -3.63
N LEU A 2 -14.85 -11.31 -3.06
CA LEU A 2 -16.28 -11.46 -3.44
C LEU A 2 -17.10 -10.17 -3.27
N LEU A 3 -16.91 -9.44 -2.16
CA LEU A 3 -17.64 -8.20 -1.87
C LEU A 3 -17.36 -7.08 -2.90
N PHE A 4 -16.13 -7.04 -3.43
CA PHE A 4 -15.70 -6.06 -4.42
C PHE A 4 -16.31 -6.36 -5.80
N LEU A 5 -16.47 -7.64 -6.14
CA LEU A 5 -17.17 -8.06 -7.35
C LEU A 5 -18.68 -7.79 -7.26
N LEU A 6 -19.29 -8.08 -6.11
CA LEU A 6 -20.75 -7.98 -5.94
C LEU A 6 -21.26 -6.53 -5.91
N ILE A 7 -20.46 -5.59 -5.39
CA ILE A 7 -20.87 -4.19 -5.22
C ILE A 7 -20.13 -3.30 -6.23
N GLY A 8 -18.84 -3.53 -6.45
CA GLY A 8 -18.01 -2.68 -7.30
C GLY A 8 -18.40 -2.75 -8.77
N VAL A 9 -18.66 -3.94 -9.32
CA VAL A 9 -19.05 -4.10 -10.73
C VAL A 9 -20.35 -3.35 -11.05
N PRO A 10 -21.48 -3.58 -10.33
CA PRO A 10 -22.72 -2.86 -10.62
C PRO A 10 -22.59 -1.35 -10.38
N CYS A 11 -21.85 -0.89 -9.37
CA CYS A 11 -21.59 0.54 -9.18
C CYS A 11 -20.85 1.14 -10.38
N VAL A 12 -19.82 0.47 -10.90
CA VAL A 12 -19.09 0.94 -12.09
C VAL A 12 -20.01 0.96 -13.30
N THR A 13 -20.84 -0.06 -13.51
CA THR A 13 -21.76 -0.10 -14.66
C THR A 13 -22.78 1.05 -14.61
N VAL A 14 -23.39 1.32 -13.45
CA VAL A 14 -24.34 2.43 -13.27
C VAL A 14 -23.66 3.77 -13.53
N ILE A 15 -22.45 3.96 -13.00
CA ILE A 15 -21.66 5.19 -13.23
C ILE A 15 -21.32 5.36 -14.71
N SER A 16 -20.95 4.29 -15.43
CA SER A 16 -20.66 4.34 -16.86
C SER A 16 -21.87 4.71 -17.69
N VAL A 17 -23.06 4.18 -17.38
CA VAL A 17 -24.31 4.51 -18.09
C VAL A 17 -24.72 5.96 -17.84
N LEU A 18 -24.61 6.44 -16.60
CA LEU A 18 -24.87 7.84 -16.25
C LEU A 18 -23.88 8.78 -16.96
N ALA A 19 -22.60 8.40 -17.07
CA ALA A 19 -21.59 9.16 -17.78
C ALA A 19 -21.94 9.33 -19.27
N ILE A 20 -22.32 8.25 -19.94
CA ILE A 20 -22.72 8.27 -21.36
C ILE A 20 -23.96 9.16 -21.55
N GLY A 21 -24.97 9.02 -20.68
CA GLY A 21 -26.19 9.82 -20.74
C GLY A 21 -25.96 11.32 -20.57
N LEU A 22 -24.99 11.70 -19.71
CA LEU A 22 -24.62 13.11 -19.50
C LEU A 22 -23.79 13.66 -20.65
N ILE A 23 -22.85 12.88 -21.20
CA ILE A 23 -22.03 13.28 -22.36
C ILE A 23 -22.91 13.58 -23.59
N LEU A 24 -23.94 12.76 -23.82
CA LEU A 24 -24.85 12.92 -24.95
C LEU A 24 -25.76 14.15 -24.84
N LYS A 25 -26.04 14.62 -23.61
CA LYS A 25 -26.90 15.80 -23.37
C LYS A 25 -26.12 17.12 -23.38
N ASP A 26 -25.04 17.18 -22.64
CA ASP A 26 -24.14 18.33 -22.62
C ASP A 26 -22.74 17.85 -22.19
N PRO A 27 -21.74 17.90 -23.08
CA PRO A 27 -20.39 17.44 -22.76
C PRO A 27 -19.76 18.19 -21.59
N LYS A 28 -20.23 19.40 -21.24
CA LYS A 28 -19.74 20.14 -20.06
C LYS A 28 -20.20 19.53 -18.73
N GLN A 29 -21.27 18.74 -18.73
CA GLN A 29 -21.76 18.06 -17.53
C GLN A 29 -20.87 16.87 -17.11
N ILE A 30 -19.90 16.47 -17.94
CA ILE A 30 -18.90 15.46 -17.56
C ILE A 30 -18.08 15.87 -16.33
N LEU A 31 -17.91 17.17 -16.09
CA LEU A 31 -17.26 17.71 -14.89
C LEU A 31 -17.97 17.29 -13.59
N VAL A 32 -19.30 17.16 -13.64
CA VAL A 32 -20.13 16.71 -12.50
C VAL A 32 -19.80 15.26 -12.11
N LEU A 33 -19.38 14.44 -13.08
CA LEU A 33 -19.01 13.04 -12.88
C LEU A 33 -17.51 12.87 -12.56
N MET A 34 -16.66 13.77 -13.04
CA MET A 34 -15.24 13.81 -12.69
C MET A 34 -15.02 14.04 -11.19
N PHE A 35 -15.83 14.89 -10.56
CA PHE A 35 -15.67 15.21 -9.14
C PHE A 35 -15.83 13.99 -8.20
N PRO A 36 -16.93 13.21 -8.24
CA PRO A 36 -17.06 12.01 -7.42
C PRO A 36 -16.02 10.94 -7.78
N LEU A 37 -15.61 10.83 -9.04
CA LEU A 37 -14.56 9.90 -9.45
C LEU A 37 -13.20 10.28 -8.85
N LEU A 38 -12.81 11.55 -8.93
CA LEU A 38 -11.59 12.08 -8.32
C LEU A 38 -11.62 11.90 -6.80
N MET A 39 -12.75 12.17 -6.18
CA MET A 39 -12.95 11.98 -4.74
C MET A 39 -12.79 10.51 -4.34
N ALA A 40 -13.40 9.58 -5.08
CA ALA A 40 -13.25 8.15 -4.86
C ALA A 40 -11.80 7.68 -5.04
N CYS A 41 -11.12 8.11 -6.11
CA CYS A 41 -9.70 7.81 -6.32
C CYS A 41 -8.83 8.34 -5.17
N THR A 42 -9.10 9.55 -4.70
CA THR A 42 -8.35 10.18 -3.60
C THR A 42 -8.56 9.43 -2.29
N LEU A 43 -9.80 9.04 -1.98
CA LEU A 43 -10.12 8.23 -0.81
C LEU A 43 -9.44 6.85 -0.84
N LEU A 44 -9.42 6.18 -1.99
CA LEU A 44 -8.74 4.89 -2.15
C LEU A 44 -7.23 5.02 -1.96
N LEU A 45 -6.62 6.09 -2.49
CA LEU A 45 -5.19 6.37 -2.28
C LEU A 45 -4.88 6.69 -0.81
N LEU A 46 -5.75 7.45 -0.14
CA LEU A 46 -5.63 7.76 1.28
C LEU A 46 -5.67 6.48 2.12
N ILE A 47 -6.66 5.61 1.89
CA ILE A 47 -6.80 4.32 2.59
C ILE A 47 -5.56 3.45 2.36
N TYR A 48 -5.03 3.40 1.13
CA TYR A 48 -3.79 2.65 0.83
C TYR A 48 -2.60 3.19 1.65
N HIS A 49 -2.42 4.51 1.69
CA HIS A 49 -1.33 5.12 2.47
C HIS A 49 -1.49 4.86 3.97
N LEU A 50 -2.69 5.03 4.50
CA LEU A 50 -3.00 4.74 5.91
C LEU A 50 -2.74 3.27 6.26
N LYS A 51 -3.04 2.34 5.35
CA LYS A 51 -2.91 0.91 5.61
C LYS A 51 -1.47 0.40 5.62
N TYR A 52 -0.57 0.99 4.83
CA TYR A 52 0.77 0.41 4.59
C TYR A 52 1.94 1.34 4.85
N LYS A 53 1.74 2.66 4.80
CA LYS A 53 2.81 3.63 5.07
C LYS A 53 2.73 4.18 6.49
N TRP A 54 1.57 4.12 7.13
CA TRP A 54 1.35 4.66 8.48
C TRP A 54 1.29 3.51 9.50
N ASP A 55 2.37 2.74 9.52
CA ASP A 55 2.59 1.69 10.50
C ASP A 55 3.62 2.18 11.51
N ILE A 56 3.52 1.73 12.76
CA ILE A 56 4.59 1.80 13.75
C ILE A 56 5.23 0.42 13.77
N VAL A 57 6.51 0.37 13.39
CA VAL A 57 7.30 -0.85 13.41
C VAL A 57 8.15 -0.88 14.67
N GLU A 58 7.88 -1.84 15.55
CA GLU A 58 8.65 -2.12 16.76
C GLU A 58 9.49 -3.38 16.54
N ILE A 59 10.81 -3.24 16.75
CA ILE A 59 11.79 -4.31 16.60
C ILE A 59 12.16 -4.80 18.00
N ASP A 60 11.88 -6.06 18.28
CA ASP A 60 12.23 -6.73 19.53
C ASP A 60 13.43 -7.68 19.31
N LYS A 61 13.84 -8.42 20.34
CA LYS A 61 14.93 -9.40 20.25
C LYS A 61 14.61 -10.58 19.33
N GLU A 62 13.35 -11.03 19.30
CA GLU A 62 12.95 -12.26 18.59
C GLU A 62 11.85 -12.04 17.54
N GLN A 63 11.20 -10.87 17.55
CA GLN A 63 9.98 -10.61 16.79
C GLN A 63 9.92 -9.18 16.26
N LEU A 64 9.24 -9.02 15.13
CA LEU A 64 8.80 -7.75 14.58
C LEU A 64 7.33 -7.54 14.94
N ARG A 65 7.02 -6.37 15.49
CA ARG A 65 5.66 -5.99 15.84
C ARG A 65 5.26 -4.79 15.00
N VAL A 66 4.16 -4.93 14.26
CA VAL A 66 3.62 -3.91 13.36
C VAL A 66 2.29 -3.45 13.92
N LYS A 67 2.26 -2.22 14.44
CA LYS A 67 1.06 -1.55 14.94
C LYS A 67 0.53 -0.60 13.85
N LYS A 68 -0.77 -0.65 13.59
CA LYS A 68 -1.41 0.29 12.66
C LYS A 68 -1.67 1.62 13.37
N LEU A 69 -1.24 2.74 12.80
CA LEU A 69 -1.66 4.05 13.32
C LEU A 69 -3.18 4.19 13.22
N PHE A 70 -3.77 4.92 14.17
CA PHE A 70 -5.22 5.16 14.27
C PHE A 70 -6.11 3.92 14.48
N GLY A 71 -5.56 2.77 14.86
CA GLY A 71 -6.34 1.57 15.17
C GLY A 71 -7.05 0.95 13.95
N LEU A 72 -6.66 1.32 12.73
CA LEU A 72 -7.27 0.87 11.46
C LEU A 72 -6.85 -0.55 11.05
N GLY A 73 -6.64 -1.44 12.02
CA GLY A 73 -6.29 -2.83 11.79
C GLY A 73 -5.81 -3.52 13.06
N LYS A 74 -5.58 -4.84 12.93
CA LYS A 74 -4.99 -5.63 14.02
C LYS A 74 -3.49 -5.38 14.07
N GLU A 75 -2.96 -5.25 15.28
CA GLU A 75 -1.53 -5.39 15.52
C GLU A 75 -1.08 -6.79 15.09
N ILE A 76 0.06 -6.85 14.40
CA ILE A 76 0.61 -8.11 13.91
C ILE A 76 1.98 -8.28 14.53
N THR A 77 2.17 -9.39 15.23
CA THR A 77 3.45 -9.81 15.80
C THR A 77 3.94 -11.01 15.01
N ILE A 78 5.17 -10.95 14.51
CA ILE A 78 5.73 -11.93 13.58
C ILE A 78 7.14 -12.27 14.04
N GLY A 79 7.43 -13.57 14.20
CA GLY A 79 8.78 -14.03 14.50
C GLY A 79 9.71 -13.82 13.30
N TYR A 80 10.99 -13.52 13.55
CA TYR A 80 11.94 -13.23 12.47
C TYR A 80 12.12 -14.37 11.46
N SER A 81 11.90 -15.63 11.89
CA SER A 81 11.95 -16.82 11.03
C SER A 81 10.96 -16.77 9.86
N ASP A 82 9.83 -16.10 10.04
CA ASP A 82 8.74 -16.06 9.06
C ASP A 82 8.83 -14.81 8.17
N ILE A 83 9.80 -13.94 8.44
CA ILE A 83 9.95 -12.64 7.78
C ILE A 83 10.94 -12.76 6.63
N THR A 84 10.52 -12.24 5.48
CA THR A 84 11.40 -11.98 4.34
C THR A 84 11.35 -10.50 4.00
N ALA A 85 12.51 -9.86 3.94
CA ALA A 85 12.63 -8.47 3.51
C ALA A 85 13.11 -8.36 2.07
N ILE A 86 12.46 -7.51 1.29
CA ILE A 86 12.79 -7.23 -0.11
C ILE A 86 13.16 -5.76 -0.26
N PRO A 87 14.45 -5.45 -0.46
CA PRO A 87 14.87 -4.08 -0.74
C PRO A 87 14.42 -3.64 -2.15
N SER A 88 13.89 -2.43 -2.25
CA SER A 88 13.40 -1.82 -3.49
C SER A 88 13.56 -0.29 -3.47
N TYR A 89 13.40 0.35 -4.63
CA TYR A 89 13.50 1.81 -4.78
C TYR A 89 12.12 2.35 -5.12
N GLU A 90 11.79 3.50 -4.52
CA GLU A 90 10.64 4.30 -4.92
C GLU A 90 11.12 5.64 -5.46
N ASN A 91 10.80 5.93 -6.73
CA ASN A 91 11.06 7.23 -7.31
C ASN A 91 9.87 8.14 -7.00
N VAL A 92 10.13 9.22 -6.28
CA VAL A 92 9.18 10.31 -6.03
C VAL A 92 9.73 11.60 -6.63
N LYS A 93 8.89 12.64 -6.72
CA LYS A 93 9.28 13.93 -7.33
C LYS A 93 10.52 14.57 -6.67
N ILE A 94 10.77 14.26 -5.40
CA ILE A 94 11.84 14.84 -4.58
C ILE A 94 13.15 14.02 -4.70
N GLY A 95 13.11 12.84 -5.30
CA GLY A 95 14.28 11.98 -5.50
C GLY A 95 13.94 10.50 -5.49
N ASN A 96 14.97 9.67 -5.51
CA ASN A 96 14.83 8.23 -5.35
C ASN A 96 15.03 7.90 -3.87
N GLY A 97 14.08 7.19 -3.26
CA GLY A 97 14.20 6.69 -1.89
C GLY A 97 14.27 5.18 -1.82
N GLU A 98 14.91 4.71 -0.78
CA GLU A 98 15.01 3.31 -0.42
C GLU A 98 13.77 2.85 0.36
N ILE A 99 13.24 1.71 -0.06
CA ILE A 99 12.15 1.03 0.63
C ILE A 99 12.54 -0.42 0.95
N LEU A 100 12.07 -0.91 2.08
CA LEU A 100 12.18 -2.29 2.51
C LEU A 100 10.78 -2.86 2.66
N ILE A 101 10.40 -3.74 1.75
CA ILE A 101 9.09 -4.42 1.79
C ILE A 101 9.22 -5.61 2.73
N ILE A 102 8.37 -5.66 3.75
CA ILE A 102 8.34 -6.75 4.72
C ILE A 102 7.21 -7.71 4.34
N GLU A 103 7.59 -8.94 4.00
CA GLU A 103 6.69 -10.04 3.73
C GLU A 103 6.72 -11.06 4.87
N ALA A 104 5.56 -11.61 5.22
CA ALA A 104 5.46 -12.79 6.07
C ALA A 104 4.47 -13.78 5.44
N ASN A 105 4.83 -15.07 5.42
CA ASN A 105 4.01 -16.13 4.81
C ASN A 105 3.57 -15.81 3.37
N GLY A 106 4.44 -15.16 2.60
CA GLY A 106 4.18 -14.78 1.19
C GLY A 106 3.19 -13.62 0.99
N LYS A 107 2.79 -12.93 2.07
CA LYS A 107 1.94 -11.73 2.02
C LYS A 107 2.69 -10.50 2.50
N ARG A 108 2.37 -9.35 1.92
CA ARG A 108 2.94 -8.06 2.35
C ARG A 108 2.31 -7.62 3.66
N VAL A 109 3.15 -7.43 4.68
CA VAL A 109 2.74 -7.00 6.02
C VAL A 109 2.85 -5.48 6.15
N THR A 110 4.02 -4.94 5.81
CA THR A 110 4.32 -3.52 5.92
C THR A 110 5.41 -3.11 4.91
N GLU A 111 5.69 -1.82 4.84
CA GLU A 111 6.79 -1.24 4.08
C GLU A 111 7.46 -0.17 4.93
N ILE A 112 8.79 -0.22 4.95
CA ILE A 112 9.63 0.75 5.65
C ILE A 112 10.33 1.57 4.58
N SER A 113 10.21 2.89 4.62
CA SER A 113 10.81 3.79 3.65
C SER A 113 11.66 4.84 4.34
N ASP A 114 12.77 5.22 3.71
CA ASP A 114 13.60 6.37 4.11
C ASP A 114 12.84 7.70 4.12
N PHE A 115 11.78 7.84 3.32
CA PHE A 115 10.88 9.00 3.37
C PHE A 115 9.98 9.02 4.61
N THR A 116 9.74 7.86 5.21
CA THR A 116 8.82 7.73 6.36
C THR A 116 9.57 7.66 7.68
N TYR A 117 10.73 7.01 7.70
CA TYR A 117 11.53 6.75 8.90
C TYR A 117 12.87 7.47 8.82
N SER A 118 13.08 8.47 9.67
CA SER A 118 14.33 9.22 9.75
C SER A 118 15.55 8.34 10.11
N ASN A 119 15.32 7.25 10.85
CA ASN A 119 16.33 6.28 11.27
C ASN A 119 16.40 5.03 10.37
N PHE A 120 15.93 5.12 9.11
CA PHE A 120 15.84 3.99 8.18
C PHE A 120 17.12 3.15 8.09
N LYS A 121 18.29 3.78 7.94
CA LYS A 121 19.58 3.06 7.77
C LYS A 121 19.93 2.20 8.98
N GLU A 122 19.73 2.73 10.19
CA GLU A 122 19.98 2.02 11.45
C GLU A 122 19.01 0.85 11.61
N LEU A 123 17.74 1.07 11.25
CA LEU A 123 16.70 0.06 11.31
C LEU A 123 16.97 -1.10 10.34
N VAL A 124 17.35 -0.79 9.10
CA VAL A 124 17.74 -1.81 8.10
C VAL A 124 18.96 -2.58 8.57
N SER A 125 19.97 -1.91 9.14
CA SER A 125 21.16 -2.59 9.68
C SER A 125 20.78 -3.58 10.78
N SER A 126 19.92 -3.17 11.71
CA SER A 126 19.45 -4.01 12.81
C SER A 126 18.61 -5.21 12.34
N LEU A 127 17.87 -5.06 11.24
CA LEU A 127 17.06 -6.12 10.66
C LEU A 127 17.89 -7.13 9.85
N LYS A 128 18.93 -6.67 9.14
CA LYS A 128 19.77 -7.51 8.27
C LYS A 128 20.38 -8.71 8.97
N GLU A 129 20.68 -8.59 10.26
CA GLU A 129 21.25 -9.66 11.07
C GLU A 129 20.22 -10.68 11.54
N LYS A 130 18.93 -10.33 11.49
CA LYS A 130 17.83 -11.09 12.11
C LYS A 130 16.91 -11.76 11.10
N ILE A 131 16.77 -11.21 9.88
CA ILE A 131 15.80 -11.68 8.88
C ILE A 131 16.46 -12.06 7.56
N LYS A 132 15.74 -12.89 6.79
CA LYS A 132 16.16 -13.24 5.43
C LYS A 132 15.96 -12.05 4.49
N LEU A 133 17.06 -11.48 3.99
CA LEU A 133 17.00 -10.54 2.87
C LEU A 133 16.98 -11.29 1.54
N LYS A 134 16.07 -10.87 0.66
CA LYS A 134 16.09 -11.23 -0.76
C LYS A 134 16.96 -10.23 -1.54
N GLU A 135 17.32 -10.66 -2.74
CA GLU A 135 18.00 -9.79 -3.71
C GLU A 135 17.16 -8.56 -4.03
N TYR A 136 17.87 -7.52 -4.45
CA TYR A 136 17.31 -6.26 -4.84
C TYR A 136 16.27 -6.42 -5.95
N SER A 137 15.05 -5.93 -5.71
CA SER A 137 13.97 -6.09 -6.68
C SER A 137 13.43 -4.74 -7.11
N ARG A 138 13.63 -4.38 -8.38
CA ARG A 138 12.90 -3.26 -9.01
C ARG A 138 11.49 -3.71 -9.39
N ARG A 139 10.63 -3.95 -8.39
CA ARG A 139 9.22 -4.25 -8.68
C ARG A 139 8.46 -2.97 -9.00
N PRO A 140 7.78 -2.89 -10.15
CA PRO A 140 6.91 -1.75 -10.44
C PRO A 140 5.78 -1.66 -9.40
N PHE A 141 5.26 -0.45 -9.18
CA PHE A 141 4.24 -0.16 -8.17
C PHE A 141 3.02 -1.12 -8.24
N ILE A 142 2.61 -1.49 -9.45
CA ILE A 142 1.47 -2.40 -9.69
C ILE A 142 1.73 -3.80 -9.09
N GLU A 143 2.95 -4.32 -9.20
CA GLU A 143 3.28 -5.62 -8.59
C GLU A 143 3.32 -5.54 -7.07
N ARG A 144 3.82 -4.42 -6.52
CA ARG A 144 3.77 -4.16 -5.07
C ARG A 144 2.34 -4.10 -4.56
N MET A 145 1.41 -3.55 -5.34
CA MET A 145 -0.03 -3.55 -5.04
C MET A 145 -0.64 -4.96 -5.11
N LYS A 146 -0.24 -5.80 -6.07
CA LYS A 146 -0.75 -7.18 -6.15
C LYS A 146 -0.45 -7.99 -4.89
N LEU A 147 0.72 -7.78 -4.27
CA LEU A 147 1.09 -8.42 -3.00
C LEU A 147 0.24 -7.94 -1.81
N ALA A 148 -0.23 -6.69 -1.86
CA ALA A 148 -1.12 -6.12 -0.86
C ALA A 148 -2.58 -6.66 -0.95
N LEU A 149 -2.95 -7.25 -2.09
CA LEU A 149 -4.29 -7.75 -2.38
C LEU A 149 -4.45 -9.28 -2.17
N LYS A 150 -3.36 -10.01 -1.95
CA LYS A 150 -3.36 -11.45 -1.60
C LYS A 150 -3.59 -11.68 -0.11
#